data_AF-A0AAV0XJD1-F1
#
_entry.id   AF-A0AAV0XJD1-F1
#
_cell.length_a   1.000
_cell.length_b   1.000
_cell.length_c   1.000
_cell.angle_alpha   90.00
_cell.angle_beta   90.00
_cell.angle_gamma   90.00
#
_symmetry.space_group_name_H-M   'P 1'
#
loop_
_entity.id
_entity.type
_entity.pdbx_description
1 polymer ?
#
loop_
_entity_poly.entity_id
_entity_poly.type
_entity_poly.pdbx_seq_one_letter_code
_entity_poly.pdbx_strand_id
1 'polypeptide(L)'
;MNNQLVNESYDFDTMAACAGYIIIHSLLKKKIQKKKRKSPRWWMTSALKSREIYSATDFLHDLNKEDGANFNNFCRMSSSTFNNLLKMISPSIEKQDTNYRKAIPANKRLAITLRYLATGDSYI
;
A
#
# COMPACT_ATOMS: atom_id res chain seq x y z
N MET A 1 -28.08 -11.59 -67.68
CA MET A 1 -28.61 -11.99 -66.36
C MET A 1 -27.53 -12.50 -65.39
N ASN A 2 -26.24 -12.60 -65.78
CA ASN A 2 -25.20 -13.18 -64.91
C ASN A 2 -24.47 -12.19 -63.99
N ASN A 3 -24.57 -10.87 -64.22
CA ASN A 3 -23.79 -9.89 -63.44
C ASN A 3 -24.43 -9.48 -62.10
N GLN A 4 -25.74 -9.60 -61.92
CA GLN A 4 -26.39 -9.25 -60.63
C GLN A 4 -26.15 -10.32 -59.55
N LEU A 5 -26.21 -11.61 -59.91
CA LEU A 5 -25.97 -12.71 -58.97
C LEU A 5 -24.51 -12.78 -58.50
N VAL A 6 -23.56 -12.45 -59.40
CA VAL A 6 -22.12 -12.41 -59.07
C VAL A 6 -21.79 -11.22 -58.16
N ASN A 7 -22.44 -10.07 -58.35
CA ASN A 7 -22.29 -8.91 -57.47
C ASN A 7 -22.93 -9.16 -56.09
N GLU A 8 -24.08 -9.82 -56.01
CA GLU A 8 -24.73 -10.20 -54.73
C GLU A 8 -23.86 -11.17 -53.91
N SER A 9 -23.22 -12.14 -54.57
CA SER A 9 -22.27 -13.03 -53.90
C SER A 9 -21.03 -12.27 -53.40
N TYR A 10 -20.57 -11.27 -54.15
CA TYR A 10 -19.44 -10.42 -53.78
C TYR A 10 -19.77 -9.53 -52.57
N ASP A 11 -21.01 -9.05 -52.47
CA ASP A 11 -21.50 -8.26 -51.34
C ASP A 11 -21.61 -9.10 -50.06
N PHE A 12 -22.00 -10.37 -50.15
CA PHE A 12 -22.02 -11.26 -48.99
C PHE A 12 -20.61 -11.57 -48.47
N ASP A 13 -19.68 -11.88 -49.37
CA ASP A 13 -18.28 -12.17 -49.02
C ASP A 13 -17.57 -10.95 -48.42
N THR A 14 -17.84 -9.75 -48.96
CA THR A 14 -17.31 -8.49 -48.40
C THR A 14 -17.95 -8.14 -47.05
N MET A 15 -19.26 -8.36 -46.88
CA MET A 15 -19.92 -8.22 -45.57
C MET A 15 -19.34 -9.19 -44.53
N ALA A 16 -19.10 -10.44 -44.90
CA ALA A 16 -18.49 -11.44 -44.03
C ALA A 16 -17.05 -11.04 -43.63
N ALA A 17 -16.26 -10.52 -44.56
CA ALA A 17 -14.91 -10.01 -44.29
C ALA A 17 -14.94 -8.79 -43.33
N CYS A 18 -15.85 -7.84 -43.55
CA CYS A 18 -16.02 -6.68 -42.67
C CYS A 18 -16.45 -7.09 -41.26
N ALA A 19 -17.40 -8.02 -41.13
CA ALA A 19 -17.83 -8.56 -39.85
C ALA A 19 -16.66 -9.27 -39.12
N GLY A 20 -15.88 -10.08 -39.85
CA GLY A 20 -14.67 -10.71 -39.34
C GLY A 20 -13.66 -9.69 -38.81
N TYR A 21 -13.40 -8.62 -39.57
CA TYR A 21 -12.50 -7.54 -39.15
C TYR A 21 -12.98 -6.83 -37.88
N ILE A 22 -14.27 -6.48 -37.80
CA ILE A 22 -14.85 -5.81 -36.62
C ILE A 22 -14.70 -6.70 -35.37
N ILE A 23 -14.98 -8.00 -35.51
CA ILE A 23 -14.83 -8.97 -34.42
C ILE A 23 -13.37 -9.04 -33.98
N ILE A 24 -12.43 -9.24 -34.91
CA ILE A 24 -10.99 -9.31 -34.62
C ILE A 24 -10.51 -8.02 -33.96
N HIS A 25 -10.87 -6.86 -34.50
CA HIS A 25 -10.49 -5.56 -33.96
C HIS A 25 -11.05 -5.35 -32.54
N SER A 26 -12.30 -5.76 -32.28
CA SER A 26 -12.91 -5.67 -30.95
C SER A 26 -12.19 -6.56 -29.92
N LEU A 27 -11.77 -7.76 -30.31
CA LEU A 27 -11.03 -8.70 -29.46
C LEU A 27 -9.61 -8.19 -29.15
N LEU A 28 -8.92 -7.65 -30.15
CA LEU A 28 -7.60 -7.02 -29.99
C LEU A 28 -7.67 -5.79 -29.07
N LYS A 29 -8.67 -4.92 -29.25
CA LYS A 29 -8.90 -3.75 -28.40
C LYS A 29 -9.16 -4.14 -26.94
N LYS A 30 -9.96 -5.20 -26.68
CA LYS A 30 -10.16 -5.74 -25.32
C LYS A 30 -8.86 -6.25 -24.69
N LYS A 31 -8.01 -6.95 -25.46
CA LYS A 31 -6.68 -7.41 -24.96
C LYS A 31 -5.77 -6.23 -24.61
N ILE A 32 -5.69 -5.22 -25.48
CA ILE A 32 -4.89 -4.00 -25.24
C ILE A 32 -5.42 -3.24 -24.01
N GLN A 33 -6.74 -3.10 -23.87
CA GLN A 33 -7.35 -2.47 -22.70
C GLN A 33 -7.07 -3.24 -21.40
N LYS A 34 -7.10 -4.59 -21.43
CA LYS A 34 -6.70 -5.42 -20.28
C LYS A 34 -5.22 -5.24 -19.94
N LYS A 35 -4.33 -5.12 -20.93
CA LYS A 35 -2.89 -4.86 -20.73
C LYS A 35 -2.62 -3.45 -20.19
N LYS A 36 -3.44 -2.46 -20.57
CA LYS A 36 -3.38 -1.08 -20.07
C LYS A 36 -3.98 -0.91 -18.66
N ARG A 37 -4.74 -1.89 -18.14
CA ARG A 37 -5.12 -1.90 -16.73
C ARG A 37 -3.86 -2.10 -15.91
N LYS A 38 -3.27 -0.98 -15.48
CA LYS A 38 -2.20 -0.98 -14.47
C LYS A 38 -2.69 -1.83 -13.32
N SER A 39 -1.85 -2.75 -12.84
CA SER A 39 -2.16 -3.46 -11.60
C SER A 39 -2.45 -2.39 -10.54
N PRO A 40 -3.57 -2.51 -9.80
CA PRO A 40 -3.86 -1.57 -8.74
C PRO A 40 -2.67 -1.58 -7.78
N ARG A 41 -2.18 -0.38 -7.42
CA ARG A 41 -1.14 -0.25 -6.42
C ARG A 41 -1.68 -0.85 -5.13
N TRP A 42 -1.06 -1.92 -4.63
CA TRP A 42 -1.50 -2.54 -3.37
C TRP A 42 -1.38 -1.52 -2.24
N TRP A 43 -2.51 -1.23 -1.58
CA TRP A 43 -2.55 -0.32 -0.43
C TRP A 43 -1.80 -0.89 0.78
N MET A 44 -1.68 -2.22 0.84
CA MET A 44 -0.94 -2.96 1.86
C MET A 44 0.01 -3.94 1.19
N THR A 45 1.30 -3.83 1.50
CA THR A 45 2.33 -4.76 1.05
C THR A 45 2.45 -5.93 2.02
N SER A 46 2.95 -7.08 1.56
CA SER A 46 3.17 -8.26 2.41
C SER A 46 4.09 -7.95 3.61
N ALA A 47 5.09 -7.09 3.42
CA ALA A 47 5.98 -6.64 4.51
C ALA A 47 5.22 -5.88 5.62
N LEU A 48 4.29 -4.98 5.25
CA LEU A 48 3.47 -4.25 6.21
C LEU A 48 2.43 -5.15 6.89
N LYS A 49 1.94 -6.18 6.19
CA LYS A 49 1.04 -7.19 6.75
C LYS A 49 1.74 -8.04 7.82
N SER A 50 2.99 -8.43 7.58
CA SER A 50 3.81 -9.21 8.51
C SER A 50 4.55 -8.35 9.55
N ARG A 51 4.16 -7.07 9.72
CA ARG A 51 4.83 -6.16 10.65
C ARG A 51 4.88 -6.71 12.07
N GLU A 52 3.85 -7.40 12.56
CA GLU A 52 3.89 -7.95 13.93
C GLU A 52 4.92 -9.08 14.10
N ILE A 53 5.27 -9.77 13.02
CA ILE A 53 6.23 -10.89 13.04
C ILE A 53 7.68 -10.36 13.00
N TYR A 54 7.93 -9.33 12.20
CA TYR A 54 9.28 -8.78 11.97
C TYR A 54 9.56 -7.46 12.70
N SER A 55 8.53 -6.76 13.21
CA SER A 55 8.73 -5.65 14.12
C SER A 55 9.31 -6.26 15.37
N ALA A 56 10.57 -5.93 15.66
CA ALA A 56 11.16 -6.11 16.98
C ALA A 56 10.08 -5.95 18.04
N THR A 57 9.75 -7.06 18.70
CA THR A 57 8.82 -7.09 19.83
C THR A 57 9.26 -6.00 20.80
N ASP A 58 8.28 -5.23 21.27
CA ASP A 58 8.40 -3.88 21.84
C ASP A 58 9.83 -3.36 22.09
N PHE A 59 10.51 -2.93 21.01
CA PHE A 59 11.90 -2.42 21.06
C PHE A 59 12.15 -1.40 22.20
N LEU A 60 11.14 -0.58 22.52
CA LEU A 60 11.21 0.37 23.64
C LEU A 60 11.27 -0.31 25.00
N HIS A 61 10.59 -1.44 25.16
CA HIS A 61 10.64 -2.27 26.37
C HIS A 61 12.01 -2.89 26.53
N ASP A 62 12.60 -3.40 25.44
CA ASP A 62 13.95 -3.99 25.48
C ASP A 62 15.01 -2.91 25.80
N LEU A 63 14.92 -1.72 25.19
CA LEU A 63 15.78 -0.57 25.53
C LEU A 63 15.66 -0.14 27.01
N ASN A 64 14.50 -0.37 27.63
CA ASN A 64 14.26 -0.02 29.01
C ASN A 64 14.80 -1.09 29.99
N LYS A 65 15.05 -2.32 29.53
CA LYS A 65 15.65 -3.39 30.35
C LYS A 65 17.17 -3.30 30.43
N GLU A 66 17.83 -2.86 29.36
CA GLU A 66 19.29 -2.75 29.25
C GLU A 66 19.83 -1.43 29.85
N ASP A 67 19.50 -1.16 31.12
CA ASP A 67 20.01 -0.01 31.90
C ASP A 67 19.33 1.36 31.65
N GLY A 68 18.33 1.45 30.78
CA GLY A 68 17.55 2.68 30.54
C GLY A 68 18.34 3.85 29.92
N ALA A 69 19.67 3.79 29.89
CA ALA A 69 20.54 4.73 29.18
C ALA A 69 20.28 4.69 27.67
N ASN A 70 20.06 3.49 27.12
CA ASN A 70 19.70 3.29 25.72
C ASN A 70 18.34 3.90 25.39
N PHE A 71 17.36 3.76 26.30
CA PHE A 71 16.06 4.43 26.16
C PHE A 71 16.21 5.96 26.18
N ASN A 72 16.99 6.48 27.13
CA ASN A 72 17.26 7.91 27.25
C ASN A 72 17.94 8.47 26.00
N ASN A 73 18.90 7.75 25.43
CA ASN A 73 19.55 8.14 24.18
C ASN A 73 18.57 8.12 23.01
N PHE A 74 17.73 7.08 22.93
CA PHE A 74 16.76 6.92 21.84
C PHE A 74 15.68 8.01 21.84
N CYS A 75 15.05 8.27 22.99
CA CYS A 75 13.94 9.22 23.12
C CYS A 75 14.39 10.64 23.54
N ARG A 76 15.67 10.84 23.88
CA ARG A 76 16.21 12.06 24.54
C ARG A 76 15.48 12.44 25.83
N MET A 77 14.86 11.48 26.51
CA MET A 77 14.13 11.66 27.76
C MET A 77 14.00 10.34 28.53
N SER A 78 13.79 10.43 29.85
CA SER A 78 13.65 9.26 30.69
C SER A 78 12.36 8.49 30.38
N SER A 79 12.34 7.18 30.66
CA SER A 79 11.14 6.35 30.50
C SER A 79 9.95 6.89 31.32
N SER A 80 10.21 7.41 32.53
CA SER A 80 9.18 8.07 33.35
C SER A 80 8.57 9.30 32.68
N THR A 81 9.41 10.20 32.14
CA THR A 81 8.97 11.40 31.44
C THR A 81 8.21 11.05 30.17
N PHE A 82 8.71 10.06 29.42
CA PHE A 82 8.05 9.54 28.23
C PHE A 82 6.64 9.02 28.54
N ASN A 83 6.48 8.22 29.60
CA ASN A 83 5.18 7.67 29.99
C ASN A 83 4.19 8.76 30.42
N ASN A 84 4.67 9.80 31.10
CA ASN A 84 3.84 10.95 31.46
C ASN A 84 3.38 11.71 30.21
N LEU A 85 4.30 11.99 29.28
CA LEU A 85 3.99 12.64 28.02
C LEU A 85 3.00 11.80 27.21
N LEU A 86 3.24 10.49 27.12
CA LEU A 86 2.35 9.56 26.43
C LEU A 86 0.93 9.63 26.97
N LYS A 87 0.74 9.61 28.30
CA LYS A 87 -0.60 9.76 28.90
C LYS A 87 -1.31 11.05 28.48
N MET A 88 -0.58 12.16 28.38
CA MET A 88 -1.15 13.45 27.99
C MET A 88 -1.56 13.49 26.51
N ILE A 89 -0.76 12.91 25.63
CA ILE A 89 -0.98 13.02 24.18
C ILE A 89 -1.74 11.84 23.59
N SER A 90 -1.79 10.70 24.27
CA SER A 90 -2.46 9.46 23.81
C SER A 90 -3.86 9.75 23.26
N PRO A 91 -4.74 10.55 23.91
CA PRO A 91 -6.06 10.85 23.37
C PRO A 91 -6.04 11.51 21.98
N SER A 92 -4.99 12.25 21.63
CA SER A 92 -4.84 12.92 20.35
C SER A 92 -4.15 12.07 19.29
N ILE A 93 -3.28 11.12 19.68
CA ILE A 93 -2.46 10.34 18.75
C ILE A 93 -2.90 8.88 18.64
N GLU A 94 -3.76 8.39 19.51
CA GLU A 94 -4.29 7.04 19.41
C GLU A 94 -5.21 6.90 18.21
N LYS A 95 -5.15 5.75 17.55
CA LYS A 95 -6.00 5.43 16.39
C LYS A 95 -6.71 4.12 16.68
N GLN A 96 -7.96 4.06 16.23
CA GLN A 96 -8.76 2.86 16.34
C GLN A 96 -8.28 1.79 15.37
N ASP A 97 -8.35 0.54 15.82
CA ASP A 97 -8.14 -0.61 14.96
C ASP A 97 -9.25 -0.71 13.92
N THR A 98 -8.90 -1.23 12.74
CA THR A 98 -9.86 -1.44 11.65
C THR A 98 -9.82 -2.90 11.21
N ASN A 99 -10.88 -3.35 10.54
CA ASN A 99 -10.95 -4.70 9.97
C ASN A 99 -9.83 -4.99 8.94
N TYR A 100 -9.22 -3.94 8.38
CA TYR A 100 -8.16 -4.08 7.36
C TYR A 100 -6.76 -4.10 7.97
N ARG A 101 -6.53 -3.35 9.05
CA ARG A 101 -5.24 -3.32 9.76
C ARG A 101 -5.39 -2.85 11.20
N LYS A 102 -4.53 -3.38 12.07
CA LYS A 102 -4.26 -2.81 13.39
C LYS A 102 -3.58 -1.44 13.26
N ALA A 103 -3.97 -0.53 14.13
CA ALA A 103 -3.37 0.78 14.30
C ALA A 103 -1.90 0.65 14.73
N ILE A 104 -1.16 1.75 14.61
CA ILE A 104 0.16 1.83 15.26
C ILE A 104 -0.13 2.36 16.66
N PRO A 105 0.29 1.64 17.72
CA PRO A 105 0.00 2.06 19.08
C PRO A 105 0.67 3.41 19.39
N ALA A 106 0.05 4.17 20.29
CA ALA A 106 0.45 5.55 20.59
C ALA A 106 1.91 5.65 21.08
N ASN A 107 2.38 4.67 21.87
CA ASN A 107 3.76 4.60 22.36
C ASN A 107 4.78 4.57 21.21
N LYS A 108 4.57 3.70 20.21
CA LYS A 108 5.47 3.58 19.05
C LYS A 108 5.46 4.84 18.20
N ARG A 109 4.28 5.46 18.01
CA ARG A 109 4.16 6.73 17.29
C ARG A 109 4.96 7.82 17.98
N LEU A 110 4.78 7.99 19.28
CA LEU A 110 5.51 8.99 20.06
C LEU A 110 7.01 8.75 19.99
N ALA A 111 7.48 7.52 20.20
CA ALA A 111 8.91 7.23 20.21
C ALA A 111 9.59 7.48 18.85
N ILE A 112 8.94 7.11 17.74
CA ILE A 112 9.46 7.42 16.40
C ILE A 112 9.51 8.93 16.18
N THR A 113 8.47 9.66 16.59
CA THR A 113 8.45 11.12 16.49
C THR A 113 9.56 11.76 17.32
N LEU A 114 9.76 11.34 18.57
CA LEU A 114 10.83 11.86 19.41
C LEU A 114 12.21 11.55 18.83
N ARG A 115 12.41 10.33 18.34
CA ARG A 115 13.66 9.95 17.66
C ARG A 115 13.91 10.86 16.46
N TYR A 116 12.89 11.09 15.63
CA TYR A 116 12.98 11.99 14.48
C TYR A 116 13.33 13.43 14.90
N LEU A 117 12.64 13.98 15.91
CA LEU A 117 12.91 15.32 16.43
C LEU A 117 14.31 15.43 17.03
N ALA A 118 14.82 14.36 17.64
CA ALA A 118 16.15 14.30 18.22
C ALA A 118 17.27 14.20 17.18
N THR A 119 17.02 13.60 16.01
CA THR A 119 18.04 13.36 14.96
C THR A 119 17.88 14.22 13.72
N GLY A 120 16.76 14.96 13.57
CA GLY A 120 16.57 15.97 12.54
C GLY A 120 16.62 15.45 11.10
N ASP A 121 16.06 14.27 10.84
CA ASP A 121 15.99 13.60 9.51
C ASP A 121 17.21 12.74 9.08
N SER A 122 18.20 12.57 9.95
CA SER A 122 19.33 11.66 9.68
C SER A 122 19.01 10.22 10.10
N TYR A 123 18.38 9.45 9.21
CA TYR A 123 18.41 7.99 9.28
C TYR A 123 19.70 7.51 8.57
N ILE A 124 20.75 7.23 9.34
CA ILE A 124 21.88 6.40 8.88
C ILE A 124 21.54 4.96 9.19
#